data_AF-A0A920U6R5-F1
#
_entry.id   AF-A0A920U6R5-F1
#
_cell.length_a   1.000
_cell.length_b   1.000
_cell.length_c   1.000
_cell.angle_alpha   90.00
_cell.angle_beta   90.00
_cell.angle_gamma   90.00
#
_symmetry.space_group_name_H-M   'P 1'
#
loop_
_entity.id
_entity.type
_entity.pdbx_description
1 polymer ?
#
loop_
_entity_poly.entity_id
_entity_poly.type
_entity_poly.pdbx_seq_one_letter_code
_entity_poly.pdbx_strand_id
1 'polypeptide(L)' 'MGNPTGSTELGRNTPERRPVTERKGDYREFYKPWGEEQAKEQGSRCMDCSFLLPHGLSSWQRHP' A
#
# COMPACT_ATOMS: atom_id res chain seq x y z
N MET A 1 -5.83 -3.62 -8.43
CA MET A 1 -5.12 -4.90 -8.29
C MET A 1 -4.24 -5.03 -9.52
N GLY A 2 -2.93 -4.92 -9.50
CA GLY A 2 -1.89 -4.69 -8.51
C GLY A 2 -0.64 -4.84 -9.40
N ASN A 3 0.20 -3.82 -9.53
CA ASN A 3 1.31 -3.91 -10.48
C ASN A 3 2.31 -4.94 -9.93
N PRO A 4 2.59 -6.07 -10.63
CA PRO A 4 3.48 -7.11 -10.12
C PRO A 4 4.90 -6.60 -9.82
N THR A 5 5.33 -5.51 -10.45
CA THR A 5 6.61 -4.84 -10.20
C THR A 5 6.47 -3.52 -9.42
N GLY A 6 5.24 -3.14 -9.06
CA GLY A 6 4.94 -1.84 -8.43
C GLY A 6 5.66 -1.64 -7.09
N SER A 7 5.95 -2.70 -6.35
CA SER A 7 6.70 -2.61 -5.09
C SER A 7 8.16 -2.17 -5.27
N THR A 8 8.76 -2.51 -6.42
CA THR A 8 10.16 -2.21 -6.78
C THR A 8 10.27 -0.89 -7.55
N GLU A 9 9.29 -0.60 -8.41
CA GLU A 9 9.25 0.61 -9.23
C GLU A 9 8.83 1.85 -8.42
N LEU A 10 7.92 1.69 -7.47
CA LEU A 10 7.36 2.78 -6.69
C LEU A 10 7.88 2.73 -5.25
N GLY A 11 8.62 3.76 -4.87
CA GLY A 11 9.06 3.97 -3.49
C GLY A 11 7.86 4.16 -2.54
N ARG A 12 8.07 3.82 -1.26
CA ARG A 12 7.04 4.04 -0.23
C ARG A 12 6.91 5.53 0.07
N ASN A 13 5.72 6.07 -0.14
CA ASN A 13 5.35 7.39 0.33
C ASN A 13 4.35 7.27 1.50
N THR A 14 4.36 8.21 2.43
CA THR A 14 3.43 8.25 3.57
C THR A 14 2.56 9.49 3.47
N PRO A 15 1.31 9.46 3.99
CA PRO A 15 0.48 10.65 4.03
C PRO A 15 1.16 11.78 4.81
N GLU A 16 0.90 13.01 4.38
CA GLU A 16 1.46 14.20 5.02
C GLU A 16 1.00 14.28 6.49
N ARG A 17 1.86 14.78 7.36
CA ARG A 17 1.58 14.90 8.79
C ARG A 17 1.44 16.36 9.19
N ARG A 18 0.52 16.64 10.11
CA ARG A 18 0.44 17.93 10.80
C ARG A 18 1.76 18.24 11.55
N PRO A 19 2.19 19.51 11.60
CA PRO A 19 3.38 19.91 12.35
C PRO A 19 3.34 19.48 13.82
N VAL A 20 4.52 19.22 14.39
CA VAL A 20 4.64 18.80 15.79
C VAL A 20 4.14 19.86 16.76
N THR A 21 4.35 21.14 16.43
CA THR A 21 3.91 22.29 17.23
C THR A 21 2.39 22.35 17.35
N GLU A 22 1.67 22.04 16.27
CA GLU A 22 0.21 22.04 16.25
C GLU A 22 -0.37 20.82 16.99
N ARG A 23 0.17 19.62 16.75
CA ARG A 23 -0.38 18.37 17.32
C ARG A 23 -0.08 18.14 18.81
N LYS A 24 0.67 19.03 19.45
CA LYS A 24 0.87 19.01 20.92
C LYS A 24 -0.30 19.61 21.69
N GLY A 25 -1.12 20.44 21.04
CA GLY A 25 -2.21 21.17 21.68
C GLY A 25 -3.58 20.48 21.59
N ASP A 26 -3.68 19.38 20.85
CA ASP A 26 -4.93 18.66 20.64
C ASP A 26 -4.70 17.15 20.45
N TYR A 27 -5.77 16.36 20.58
CA TYR A 27 -5.77 14.90 20.37
C TYR A 27 -6.39 14.49 19.02
N ARG A 28 -6.44 15.39 18.04
CA ARG A 28 -7.03 15.08 16.73
C ARG A 28 -6.04 14.28 15.88
N GLU A 29 -6.58 13.62 14.87
CA GLU A 29 -5.79 12.92 13.86
C GLU A 29 -4.74 13.87 13.24
N PHE A 30 -3.51 13.34 13.03
CA PHE A 30 -2.40 14.14 12.53
C PHE A 30 -1.99 13.75 11.11
N TYR A 31 -2.45 12.60 10.59
CA TYR A 31 -2.30 12.28 9.19
C TYR A 31 -3.35 13.03 8.36
N LYS A 32 -2.89 13.67 7.28
CA LYS A 32 -3.78 14.19 6.25
C LYS A 32 -4.21 13.02 5.35
N PRO A 33 -5.49 12.99 4.91
CA PRO A 33 -5.95 11.98 3.97
C PRO A 33 -5.15 12.07 2.66
N TRP A 34 -4.91 10.91 2.03
CA TRP A 34 -4.36 10.90 0.68
C TRP A 34 -5.35 11.43 -0.34
N GLY A 35 -4.82 12.02 -1.42
CA GLY A 35 -5.59 12.16 -2.65
C GLY A 35 -5.88 10.78 -3.27
N GLU A 36 -6.95 10.67 -4.04
CA GLU A 36 -7.37 9.41 -4.67
C GLU A 36 -6.25 8.80 -5.55
N GLU A 37 -5.57 9.63 -6.33
CA GLU A 37 -4.45 9.20 -7.19
C GLU A 37 -3.29 8.64 -6.36
N GLN A 38 -2.89 9.34 -5.31
CA GLN A 38 -1.82 8.91 -4.41
C GLN A 38 -2.16 7.58 -3.72
N ALA A 39 -3.41 7.43 -3.28
CA ALA A 39 -3.88 6.19 -2.68
C ALA A 39 -3.86 5.03 -3.69
N LYS A 40 -4.26 5.29 -4.95
CA LYS A 40 -4.24 4.31 -6.04
C LYS A 40 -2.81 3.91 -6.41
N GLU A 41 -1.90 4.87 -6.52
CA GLU A 41 -0.48 4.65 -6.81
C GLU A 41 0.18 3.81 -5.70
N GLN A 42 0.05 4.22 -4.43
CA GLN A 42 0.64 3.49 -3.31
C GLN A 42 -0.02 2.11 -3.12
N GLY A 43 -1.32 1.98 -3.39
CA GLY A 43 -2.04 0.70 -3.37
C GLY A 43 -1.63 -0.25 -4.50
N SER A 44 -1.15 0.27 -5.64
CA SER A 44 -0.66 -0.54 -6.75
C SER A 44 0.61 -1.34 -6.43
N ARG A 45 1.28 -1.01 -5.32
CA ARG A 45 2.46 -1.71 -4.81
C ARG A 45 2.16 -3.10 -4.24
N CYS A 46 0.89 -3.44 -4.02
CA CYS A 46 0.48 -4.79 -3.62
C CYS A 46 0.67 -5.76 -4.80
N MET A 47 1.47 -6.81 -4.60
CA MET A 47 1.80 -7.82 -5.62
C MET A 47 0.83 -9.02 -5.64
N ASP A 48 -0.29 -8.93 -4.91
CA ASP A 48 -1.29 -10.00 -4.79
C ASP A 48 -0.67 -11.37 -4.46
N CYS A 49 0.34 -11.37 -3.57
CA CYS A 49 1.02 -12.58 -3.10
C CYS A 49 0.03 -13.48 -2.35
N SER A 50 -0.59 -14.40 -3.07
CA SER A 50 -1.52 -15.37 -2.52
C SER A 50 -0.73 -16.42 -1.75
N PHE A 51 -0.89 -16.49 -0.43
CA PHE A 51 -0.36 -17.59 0.38
C PHE A 51 -1.48 -18.59 0.65
N LEU A 52 -1.41 -19.76 0.01
CA LEU A 52 -2.29 -20.90 0.29
C LEU A 52 -1.55 -21.88 1.20
N LEU A 53 -2.10 -22.12 2.39
CA LEU A 53 -1.68 -23.18 3.32
C LEU A 53 -1.89 -24.57 2.68
N PRO A 54 -1.14 -25.61 3.10
CA PRO A 54 -1.07 -26.86 2.36
C PRO A 54 -2.33 -27.72 2.51
N HIS A 55 -3.29 -27.50 1.60
CA HIS A 55 -4.12 -28.53 0.96
C HIS A 55 -4.51 -28.00 -0.44
N GLY A 56 -3.70 -28.31 -1.46
CA GLY A 56 -4.12 -28.19 -2.86
C GLY A 56 -3.32 -27.25 -3.75
N LEU A 57 -2.02 -27.52 -3.91
CA LEU A 57 -1.26 -27.08 -5.08
C LEU A 57 -1.61 -27.99 -6.27
N SER A 58 -2.52 -27.56 -7.15
CA SER A 58 -2.56 -28.06 -8.53
C SER A 58 -3.34 -27.10 -9.43
N SER A 59 -2.71 -26.02 -9.90
CA SER A 59 -3.00 -25.46 -11.25
C SER A 59 -2.41 -24.08 -11.55
N TRP A 60 -1.80 -23.35 -10.62
CA TRP A 60 -1.27 -22.02 -10.96
C TRP A 60 0.13 -22.07 -11.59
N GLN A 61 0.24 -22.81 -12.70
CA GLN A 61 1.29 -22.62 -13.69
C GLN A 61 0.93 -21.34 -14.46
N ARG A 62 1.53 -20.22 -14.06
CA ARG A 62 1.46 -18.97 -14.82
C ARG A 62 2.33 -19.17 -16.07
N HIS A 63 1.74 -19.66 -17.14
CA HIS A 63 2.30 -19.58 -18.49
C HIS A 63 2.44 -18.09 -18.90
N PRO A 64 3.40 -17.76 -19.78
CA PRO A 64 3.86 -16.40 -20.04
C PRO A 64 2.76 -15.40 -20.39
#